data_AF-A0A1V4VHB3-F1
#
_entry.id   AF-A0A1V4VHB3-F1
#
_cell.length_a   1.000
_cell.length_b   1.000
_cell.length_c   1.000
_cell.angle_alpha   90.00
_cell.angle_beta   90.00
_cell.angle_gamma   90.00
#
_symmetry.space_group_name_H-M   'P 1'
#
loop_
_entity.id
_entity.type
_entity.pdbx_description
1 polymer ?
#
loop_
_entity_poly.entity_id
_entity_poly.type
_entity_poly.pdbx_seq_one_letter_code
_entity_poly.pdbx_strand_id
1 'polypeptide(L)'
;MLNEEITDYGESGLTDTQPIWSSTQPYDLLFCRGAEYLDWLGREQAGVLVPDQRIWVRKASGEEAALTSGSIDTADYIPQLSSDGKNLSFLRLSQFNVGSLYFKGMNSNQEIEILRGLNGEPGFYGNY
;
A
#
# COMPACT_ATOMS: atom_id res chain seq x y z
N MET A 1 17.69 -29.64 -8.77
CA MET A 1 17.65 -28.39 -7.98
C MET A 1 17.57 -27.27 -8.97
N LEU A 2 16.50 -26.48 -8.96
CA LEU A 2 16.45 -25.23 -9.73
C LEU A 2 17.37 -24.25 -9.01
N ASN A 3 18.35 -23.69 -9.72
CA ASN A 3 19.10 -22.53 -9.24
C ASN A 3 18.16 -21.33 -9.40
N GLU A 4 17.44 -20.98 -8.35
CA GLU A 4 16.62 -19.77 -8.35
C GLU A 4 17.52 -18.58 -8.05
N GLU A 5 17.61 -17.67 -9.01
CA GLU A 5 18.25 -16.36 -8.84
C GLU A 5 17.25 -15.43 -8.14
N ILE A 6 17.62 -14.91 -6.98
CA ILE A 6 16.83 -13.91 -6.27
C ILE A 6 17.16 -12.55 -6.88
N THR A 7 16.17 -11.89 -7.47
CA THR A 7 16.29 -10.51 -7.97
C THR A 7 15.72 -9.55 -6.93
N ASP A 8 16.51 -8.55 -6.56
CA ASP A 8 16.06 -7.42 -5.75
C ASP A 8 15.39 -6.37 -6.66
N TYR A 9 14.14 -6.02 -6.33
CA TYR A 9 13.35 -5.01 -7.02
C TYR A 9 13.11 -3.76 -6.17
N GLY A 10 13.74 -3.66 -5.00
CA GLY A 10 13.66 -2.48 -4.15
C GLY A 10 14.36 -1.26 -4.77
N GLU A 11 13.94 -0.08 -4.32
CA GLU A 11 14.53 1.19 -4.72
C GLU A 11 15.14 1.89 -3.51
N SER A 12 16.36 2.41 -3.66
CA SER A 12 17.05 3.12 -2.58
C SER A 12 16.23 4.33 -2.10
N GLY A 13 16.02 4.44 -0.79
CA GLY A 13 15.25 5.52 -0.19
C GLY A 13 13.72 5.29 -0.20
N LEU A 14 13.26 4.14 -0.71
CA LEU A 14 11.87 3.71 -0.68
C LEU A 14 11.72 2.41 0.11
N THR A 15 10.57 2.23 0.74
CA THR A 15 10.21 1.00 1.44
C THR A 15 8.98 0.37 0.79
N ASP A 16 9.07 -0.94 0.52
CA ASP A 16 8.00 -1.73 -0.08
C ASP A 16 7.44 -2.70 0.96
N THR A 17 6.13 -2.63 1.21
CA THR A 17 5.46 -3.45 2.23
C THR A 17 4.18 -4.10 1.69
N GLN A 18 3.65 -5.04 2.47
CA GLN A 18 2.34 -5.67 2.28
C GLN A 18 2.09 -6.22 0.85
N PRO A 19 3.01 -7.03 0.29
CA PRO A 19 2.86 -7.56 -1.05
C PRO A 19 1.67 -8.54 -1.13
N ILE A 20 0.87 -8.40 -2.20
CA ILE A 20 -0.17 -9.35 -2.57
C ILE A 20 -0.09 -9.68 -4.06
N TRP A 21 -0.28 -10.94 -4.41
CA TRP A 21 -0.40 -11.36 -5.81
C TRP A 21 -1.87 -11.31 -6.25
N SER A 22 -2.11 -10.88 -7.49
CA SER A 22 -3.41 -11.07 -8.11
C SER A 22 -3.72 -12.56 -8.26
N SER A 23 -5.00 -12.92 -8.22
CA SER A 23 -5.46 -14.32 -8.33
C SER A 23 -5.77 -14.74 -9.77
N THR A 24 -5.65 -13.82 -10.73
CA THR A 24 -5.99 -14.02 -12.14
C THR A 24 -4.79 -13.70 -13.02
N GLN A 25 -4.55 -14.52 -14.06
CA GLN A 25 -3.46 -14.26 -15.01
C GLN A 25 -3.76 -13.05 -15.93
N PRO A 26 -2.74 -12.27 -16.34
CA PRO A 26 -1.35 -12.34 -15.86
C PRO A 26 -1.26 -11.96 -14.36
N TYR A 27 -0.45 -12.70 -13.61
CA TYR A 27 -0.32 -12.46 -12.17
C TYR A 27 0.51 -11.18 -11.94
N ASP A 28 -0.14 -10.18 -11.38
CA ASP A 28 0.44 -8.89 -11.05
C ASP A 28 0.70 -8.82 -9.55
N LEU A 29 1.76 -8.12 -9.15
CA LEU A 29 2.12 -7.90 -7.76
C LEU A 29 1.63 -6.52 -7.34
N LEU A 30 0.79 -6.45 -6.31
CA LEU A 30 0.48 -5.18 -5.63
C LEU A 30 1.30 -5.10 -4.35
N PHE A 31 1.70 -3.89 -3.99
CA PHE A 31 2.46 -3.61 -2.78
C PHE A 31 2.26 -2.16 -2.38
N CYS A 32 2.54 -1.83 -1.13
CA CYS A 32 2.60 -0.47 -0.67
C CYS A 32 4.02 0.05 -0.83
N ARG A 33 4.20 1.26 -1.37
CA ARG A 33 5.51 1.92 -1.50
C ARG A 33 5.44 3.34 -1.01
N GLY A 34 6.38 3.72 -0.16
CA GLY A 34 6.56 5.08 0.36
C GLY A 34 8.02 5.38 0.64
N ALA A 35 8.34 6.60 1.05
CA ALA A 35 9.72 6.98 1.38
C ALA A 35 10.18 6.28 2.67
N GLU A 36 11.42 5.79 2.69
CA GLU A 36 12.03 5.31 3.93
C GLU A 36 12.03 6.44 4.97
N TYR A 37 11.54 6.12 6.17
CA TYR A 37 11.45 7.07 7.27
C TYR A 37 12.02 6.43 8.53
N LEU A 38 13.04 7.05 9.14
CA LEU A 38 13.76 6.50 10.29
C LEU A 38 13.40 7.18 11.62
N ASP A 39 12.68 8.30 11.56
CA ASP A 39 12.40 9.16 12.72
C ASP A 39 11.24 8.65 13.60
N TRP A 40 10.63 7.50 13.28
CA TRP A 40 9.53 6.91 14.05
C TRP A 40 9.96 6.21 15.35
N LEU A 41 11.27 5.93 15.53
CA LEU A 41 11.77 5.18 16.67
C LEU A 41 11.55 5.93 18.00
N GLY A 42 10.51 5.52 18.74
CA GLY A 42 10.26 5.91 20.13
C GLY A 42 9.51 7.23 20.34
N ARG A 43 8.75 7.72 19.36
CA ARG A 43 7.99 8.98 19.47
C ARG A 43 6.51 8.82 19.11
N GLU A 44 5.63 9.47 19.86
CA GLU A 44 4.23 9.67 19.43
C GLU A 44 4.23 10.51 18.15
N GLN A 45 3.51 10.03 17.14
CA GLN A 45 3.36 10.72 15.87
C GLN A 45 1.96 11.31 15.73
N ALA A 46 1.88 12.57 15.32
CA ALA A 46 0.59 13.18 14.98
C ALA A 46 0.11 12.76 13.58
N GLY A 47 1.04 12.47 12.67
CA GLY A 47 0.76 12.11 11.27
C GLY A 47 0.93 10.62 10.99
N VAL A 48 0.77 10.25 9.71
CA VAL A 48 1.07 8.88 9.24
C VAL A 48 2.58 8.60 9.29
N LEU A 49 2.96 7.34 9.48
CA LEU A 49 4.38 6.98 9.64
C LEU A 49 5.19 6.98 8.34
N VAL A 50 4.53 6.67 7.22
CA VAL A 50 5.13 6.70 5.89
C VAL A 50 4.32 7.66 5.01
N PRO A 51 4.51 8.98 5.16
CA PRO A 51 3.80 9.96 4.33
C PRO A 51 3.98 9.68 2.85
N ASP A 52 2.93 9.95 2.09
CA ASP A 52 2.86 9.70 0.65
C ASP A 52 2.95 8.23 0.22
N GLN A 53 2.85 7.26 1.15
CA GLN A 53 2.78 5.85 0.78
C GLN A 53 1.53 5.57 -0.06
N ARG A 54 1.71 4.94 -1.23
CA ARG A 54 0.62 4.54 -2.13
C ARG A 54 0.66 3.05 -2.39
N ILE A 55 -0.46 2.55 -2.92
CA ILE A 55 -0.50 1.19 -3.45
C ILE A 55 0.00 1.26 -4.88
N TRP A 56 0.98 0.41 -5.19
CA TRP A 56 1.56 0.23 -6.50
C TRP A 56 1.18 -1.13 -7.06
N VAL A 57 1.26 -1.24 -8.38
CA VAL A 57 1.22 -2.51 -9.09
C VAL A 57 2.48 -2.66 -9.91
N ARG A 58 3.08 -3.85 -9.88
CA ARG A 58 4.06 -4.33 -10.84
C ARG A 58 3.38 -5.39 -11.71
N LYS A 59 3.22 -5.07 -12.98
CA LYS A 59 2.65 -6.01 -13.95
C LYS A 59 3.63 -7.15 -14.21
N ALA A 60 3.13 -8.29 -14.70
CA ALA A 60 3.99 -9.37 -15.18
C ALA A 60 5.00 -8.95 -16.28
N SER A 61 4.73 -7.84 -17.00
CA SER A 61 5.66 -7.22 -17.95
C SER A 61 6.82 -6.45 -17.32
N GLY A 62 6.79 -6.24 -15.99
CA GLY A 62 7.75 -5.43 -15.24
C GLY A 62 7.41 -3.93 -15.17
N GLU A 63 6.30 -3.50 -15.78
CA GLU A 63 5.81 -2.13 -15.67
C GLU A 63 5.26 -1.86 -14.27
N GLU A 64 5.64 -0.73 -13.67
CA GLU A 64 5.16 -0.29 -12.36
C GLU A 64 4.35 1.00 -12.44
N ALA A 65 3.29 1.08 -11.65
CA ALA A 65 2.47 2.29 -11.54
C ALA A 65 1.77 2.36 -10.18
N ALA A 66 1.59 3.59 -9.67
CA ALA A 66 0.72 3.84 -8.53
C ALA A 66 -0.75 3.62 -8.93
N LEU A 67 -1.47 2.85 -8.12
CA LEU A 67 -2.91 2.60 -8.26
C LEU A 67 -3.75 3.63 -7.50
N THR A 68 -3.17 4.27 -6.48
CA THR A 68 -3.86 5.23 -5.63
C THR A 68 -3.18 6.59 -5.64
N SER A 69 -3.96 7.64 -5.35
CA SER A 69 -3.53 9.04 -5.48
C SER A 69 -4.01 9.93 -4.32
N GLY A 70 -3.72 9.54 -3.07
CA GLY A 70 -4.00 10.36 -1.90
C GLY A 70 -3.13 11.63 -1.82
N SER A 71 -3.40 12.48 -0.82
CA SER A 71 -2.55 13.66 -0.53
C SER A 71 -1.28 13.26 0.21
N ILE A 72 -0.23 14.08 0.07
CA ILE A 72 1.13 13.82 0.62
C ILE A 72 1.17 13.51 2.12
N ASP A 73 0.20 14.01 2.88
CA ASP A 73 0.05 13.82 4.33
C ASP A 73 -0.72 12.54 4.71
N THR A 74 -1.11 11.73 3.73
CA THR A 74 -1.81 10.46 3.91
C THR A 74 -0.97 9.28 3.44
N ALA A 75 -1.35 8.08 3.88
CA ALA A 75 -0.67 6.84 3.55
C ALA A 75 -1.67 5.70 3.33
N ASP A 76 -1.48 4.95 2.24
CA ASP A 76 -2.33 3.82 1.86
C ASP A 76 -1.73 2.49 2.31
N TYR A 77 -2.58 1.63 2.87
CA TYR A 77 -2.21 0.35 3.47
C TYR A 77 -3.24 -0.73 3.13
N ILE A 78 -2.80 -1.98 3.31
CA ILE A 78 -3.56 -3.22 3.29
C ILE A 78 -4.32 -3.31 1.96
N PRO A 79 -3.62 -3.40 0.82
CA PRO A 79 -4.28 -3.64 -0.45
C PRO A 79 -5.04 -4.96 -0.35
N GLN A 80 -6.30 -4.95 -0.75
CA GLN A 80 -7.14 -6.15 -0.85
C GLN A 80 -7.80 -6.15 -2.21
N LEU A 81 -7.32 -7.04 -3.07
CA LEU A 81 -7.87 -7.24 -4.40
C LEU A 81 -9.00 -8.27 -4.34
N SER A 82 -10.14 -7.92 -4.93
CA SER A 82 -11.23 -8.89 -5.18
C SER A 82 -10.74 -10.08 -6.01
N SER A 83 -11.40 -11.23 -5.85
CA SER A 83 -11.00 -12.49 -6.51
C SER A 83 -11.05 -12.45 -8.04
N ASP A 84 -11.79 -11.51 -8.62
CA ASP A 84 -11.85 -11.30 -10.07
C ASP A 84 -10.86 -10.22 -10.56
N GLY A 85 -10.08 -9.63 -9.65
CA GLY A 85 -9.09 -8.61 -9.94
C GLY A 85 -9.67 -7.25 -10.31
N LYS A 86 -11.00 -7.03 -10.23
CA LYS A 86 -11.62 -5.80 -10.77
C LYS A 86 -11.73 -4.67 -9.76
N ASN A 87 -11.66 -5.00 -8.49
CA ASN A 87 -11.87 -4.06 -7.39
C ASN A 87 -10.77 -4.18 -6.36
N LEU A 88 -10.35 -3.03 -5.86
CA LEU A 88 -9.38 -2.84 -4.80
C LEU A 88 -10.06 -2.13 -3.63
N SER A 89 -9.96 -2.70 -2.44
CA SER A 89 -10.22 -1.99 -1.18
C SER A 89 -8.91 -1.78 -0.43
N PHE A 90 -8.80 -0.66 0.28
CA PHE A 90 -7.60 -0.29 1.01
C PHE A 90 -7.91 0.68 2.15
N LEU A 91 -7.01 0.75 3.12
CA LEU A 91 -7.07 1.73 4.20
C LEU A 91 -6.23 2.95 3.81
N ARG A 92 -6.78 4.15 3.93
CA ARG A 92 -5.99 5.39 3.88
C ARG A 92 -5.97 6.03 5.26
N LEU A 93 -4.79 6.13 5.84
CA LEU A 93 -4.58 6.82 7.09
C LEU A 93 -4.37 8.32 6.86
N SER A 94 -4.90 9.14 7.75
CA SER A 94 -4.64 10.58 7.87
C SER A 94 -3.88 10.94 9.14
N GLN A 95 -3.82 10.00 10.09
CA GLN A 95 -3.00 10.05 11.29
C GLN A 95 -2.43 8.66 11.55
N PHE A 96 -1.48 8.52 12.45
CA PHE A 96 -0.81 7.24 12.76
C PHE A 96 -1.77 6.07 13.04
N ASN A 97 -2.98 6.37 13.52
CA ASN A 97 -3.97 5.38 13.91
C ASN A 97 -5.41 5.72 13.52
N VAL A 98 -5.63 6.73 12.67
CA VAL A 98 -6.95 7.14 12.20
C VAL A 98 -6.96 7.23 10.68
N GLY A 99 -8.02 6.73 10.07
CA GLY A 99 -8.20 6.77 8.63
C GLY A 99 -9.60 6.40 8.17
N SER A 100 -9.67 6.03 6.90
CA SER A 100 -10.90 5.62 6.24
C SER A 100 -10.67 4.42 5.32
N LEU A 101 -11.69 3.60 5.18
CA LEU A 101 -11.73 2.52 4.20
C LEU A 101 -12.14 3.10 2.84
N TYR A 102 -11.34 2.80 1.82
CA TYR A 102 -11.58 3.19 0.44
C TYR A 102 -11.82 1.99 -0.46
N PHE A 103 -12.49 2.26 -1.57
CA PHE A 103 -12.72 1.31 -2.66
C PHE A 103 -12.49 1.98 -4.01
N LYS A 104 -11.94 1.20 -4.94
CA LYS A 104 -11.62 1.63 -6.30
C LYS A 104 -11.83 0.46 -7.25
N GLY A 105 -12.49 0.71 -8.38
CA GLY A 105 -12.45 -0.21 -9.51
C GLY A 105 -11.12 -0.07 -10.26
N MET A 106 -10.46 -1.17 -10.64
CA MET A 106 -9.13 -1.14 -11.27
C MET A 106 -9.08 -0.39 -12.61
N ASN A 107 -10.22 -0.28 -13.29
CA ASN A 107 -10.38 0.50 -14.52
C ASN A 107 -10.85 1.95 -14.29
N SER A 108 -10.93 2.40 -13.04
CA SER A 108 -11.41 3.72 -12.67
C SER A 108 -10.35 4.47 -11.89
N ASN A 109 -10.21 5.76 -12.16
CA ASN A 109 -9.38 6.64 -11.34
C ASN A 109 -10.09 7.09 -10.06
N GLN A 110 -11.41 6.87 -9.96
CA GLN A 110 -12.18 7.30 -8.80
C GLN A 110 -11.94 6.38 -7.60
N GLU A 111 -11.54 6.99 -6.48
CA GLU A 111 -11.48 6.36 -5.16
C GLU A 111 -12.69 6.80 -4.35
N ILE A 112 -13.41 5.84 -3.77
CA ILE A 112 -14.65 6.06 -3.02
C ILE A 112 -14.36 5.79 -1.55
N GLU A 113 -14.52 6.79 -0.69
CA GLU A 113 -14.50 6.60 0.76
C GLU A 113 -15.78 5.88 1.20
N ILE A 114 -15.66 4.65 1.68
CA ILE A 114 -16.81 3.84 2.11
C ILE A 114 -17.13 4.11 3.58
N LEU A 115 -16.09 4.21 4.41
CA LEU A 115 -16.24 4.33 5.86
C LEU A 115 -15.14 5.21 6.43
N ARG A 116 -15.55 6.28 7.11
CA ARG A 116 -14.65 7.27 7.70
C ARG A 116 -14.52 7.09 9.21
N GLY A 117 -13.36 7.49 9.74
CA GLY A 117 -13.15 7.58 11.18
C GLY A 117 -12.86 6.23 11.81
N LEU A 118 -12.31 5.31 11.01
CA LEU A 118 -11.73 4.08 11.53
C LEU A 118 -10.53 4.45 12.37
N ASN A 119 -10.50 3.97 13.61
CA ASN A 119 -9.36 4.11 14.49
C ASN A 119 -8.87 2.73 14.94
N GLY A 120 -7.60 2.67 15.33
CA GLY A 120 -6.99 1.47 15.87
C GLY A 120 -5.79 1.81 16.75
N GLU A 121 -5.05 0.79 17.14
CA GLU A 121 -3.72 0.96 17.69
C GLU A 121 -2.74 0.29 16.73
N PRO A 122 -1.69 0.99 16.28
CA PRO A 122 -0.62 0.30 15.61
C PRO A 122 0.06 -0.60 16.62
N GLY A 123 0.06 -1.91 16.34
CA GLY A 123 0.73 -2.89 17.20
C GLY A 123 2.22 -2.56 17.36
N PHE A 124 2.86 -3.14 18.38
CA PHE A 124 4.23 -2.82 18.81
C PHE A 124 5.31 -2.86 17.71
N TYR A 125 5.06 -3.57 16.61
CA TYR A 125 5.99 -3.68 15.48
C TYR A 125 5.67 -2.80 14.29
N GLY A 126 4.58 -2.03 14.33
CA GLY A 126 4.19 -1.16 13.21
C GLY A 126 4.29 -1.92 11.88
N ASN A 127 3.63 -3.08 11.78
CA ASN A 127 3.60 -3.84 10.53
C ASN A 127 2.71 -3.08 9.52
N TYR A 128 3.25 -1.98 9.05
CA TYR A 128 2.78 -1.10 7.99
C TYR A 128 3.26 -1.62 6.63
#